data_AF-A0A957HAY5-F1
#
_entry.id   AF-A0A957HAY5-F1
#
_cell.length_a   1.000
_cell.length_b   1.000
_cell.length_c   1.000
_cell.angle_alpha   90.00
_cell.angle_beta   90.00
_cell.angle_gamma   90.00
#
_symmetry.space_group_name_H-M   'P 1'
#
loop_
_entity.id
_entity.type
_entity.pdbx_description
1 polymer ?
#
loop_
_entity_poly.entity_id
_entity_poly.type
_entity_poly.pdbx_seq_one_letter_code
_entity_poly.pdbx_strand_id
1 'polypeptide(L)'
;MNSFNTIEEDGPHQGQAVLADGSLERRLSSQCDTLREILYRHLSIPQEAVDLPYWEGTKGLKHRDRFHYDSERLREELEKRVFGIGEQETFLGLIVADPPTLELAAQEMIISGSDGSFHAGTLGIRTAQGYVEDESYVVTFNNSVAYIRSSERLVRQKGPKKFLHSAPVTRQTLDDPTYKGMVLAPFMFPMLTESEYEHMARAASDVVQMRVDDEVFNGKARDLTTGEQIMPPRVHIRDGTITPQERGFNHYAQMNPYGDIAREGIARSRSILQRIVSAQRNPQLYVGCVKSTQLRLFSRFVNWYISKGSRLTRGKPIEPEWDVERAGFISDVDVMTVLLANDDLAPGPNQFWMSCVVLRQFASLTDFYDIWLGDETWLDFLIRRRNRALLDYEQYGGELPYHAIISEDDLAEDSYLYMLEHGDYASFYIGHTRGEPPPKIPRYEFLCS
;
A
#
# COMPACT_ATOMS: atom_id res chain seq x y z
N MET A 1 -35.25 -0.67 -29.48
CA MET A 1 -34.24 -0.74 -30.56
C MET A 1 -34.11 0.66 -31.13
N ASN A 2 -33.11 1.43 -30.68
CA ASN A 2 -32.82 2.75 -31.24
C ASN A 2 -31.70 2.57 -32.27
N SER A 3 -31.92 3.05 -33.50
CA SER A 3 -30.95 2.95 -34.59
C SER A 3 -29.75 3.85 -34.30
N PHE A 4 -28.55 3.27 -34.28
CA PHE A 4 -27.30 4.00 -34.20
C PHE A 4 -26.96 4.56 -35.58
N ASN A 5 -26.79 5.89 -35.66
CA ASN A 5 -26.24 6.52 -36.86
C ASN A 5 -24.72 6.45 -36.78
N THR A 6 -24.11 5.55 -37.56
CA THR A 6 -22.70 5.59 -37.91
C THR A 6 -22.47 6.77 -38.87
N ILE A 7 -21.65 7.74 -38.47
CA ILE A 7 -21.14 8.76 -39.38
C ILE A 7 -19.77 8.27 -39.86
N GLU A 8 -19.65 7.95 -41.14
CA GLU A 8 -18.35 7.74 -41.78
C GLU A 8 -17.74 9.13 -42.07
N GLU A 9 -16.57 9.42 -41.51
CA GLU A 9 -15.78 10.59 -41.94
C GLU A 9 -14.90 10.21 -43.14
N ASP A 10 -14.84 11.08 -44.14
CA ASP A 10 -13.85 11.01 -45.22
C ASP A 10 -12.50 11.54 -44.74
N GLY A 11 -11.47 10.69 -44.79
CA GLY A 11 -10.11 10.97 -44.31
C GLY A 11 -9.36 9.68 -43.95
N PRO A 12 -8.17 9.74 -43.31
CA PRO A 12 -7.40 8.55 -42.92
C PRO A 12 -8.10 7.63 -41.90
N HIS A 13 -9.34 7.95 -41.51
CA HIS A 13 -10.18 7.25 -40.55
C HIS A 13 -11.44 6.61 -41.17
N GLN A 14 -11.50 6.51 -42.50
CA GLN A 14 -12.62 5.87 -43.23
C GLN A 14 -12.84 4.43 -42.72
N GLY A 15 -14.05 4.11 -42.25
CA GLY A 15 -14.43 2.79 -41.72
C GLY A 15 -14.34 2.61 -40.20
N GLN A 16 -13.91 3.63 -39.44
CA GLN A 16 -13.97 3.59 -37.98
C GLN A 16 -15.29 4.17 -37.49
N ALA A 17 -16.19 3.32 -36.95
CA ALA A 17 -17.32 3.77 -36.13
C ALA A 17 -16.83 4.64 -34.96
N VAL A 18 -16.90 5.96 -35.12
CA VAL A 18 -16.68 6.95 -34.07
C VAL A 18 -17.98 7.04 -33.27
N LEU A 19 -17.92 6.88 -31.94
CA LEU A 19 -19.06 7.18 -31.09
C LEU A 19 -19.32 8.68 -31.19
N ALA A 20 -20.43 9.09 -31.82
CA ALA A 20 -20.76 10.50 -32.06
C ALA A 20 -21.02 11.33 -30.78
N ASP A 21 -21.01 10.71 -29.60
CA ASP A 21 -21.29 11.35 -28.32
C ASP A 21 -20.07 11.23 -27.37
N GLY A 22 -19.28 12.31 -27.31
CA GLY A 22 -18.11 12.39 -26.44
C GLY A 22 -18.43 12.26 -24.94
N SER A 23 -19.69 12.43 -24.52
CA SER A 23 -20.09 12.18 -23.12
C SER A 23 -20.20 10.69 -22.82
N LEU A 24 -20.74 9.90 -23.76
CA LEU A 24 -20.84 8.45 -23.67
C LEU A 24 -19.45 7.81 -23.70
N GLU A 25 -18.57 8.27 -24.59
CA GLU A 25 -17.18 7.81 -24.68
C GLU A 25 -16.43 8.03 -23.37
N ARG A 26 -16.49 9.24 -22.79
CA ARG A 26 -15.84 9.53 -21.50
C ARG A 26 -16.38 8.64 -20.38
N ARG A 27 -17.70 8.39 -20.37
CA ARG A 27 -18.32 7.52 -19.37
C ARG A 27 -17.84 6.08 -19.51
N LEU A 28 -17.78 5.55 -20.73
CA LEU A 28 -17.31 4.19 -20.99
C LEU A 28 -15.83 4.02 -20.67
N SER A 29 -14.98 4.97 -21.08
CA SER A 29 -13.56 5.00 -20.70
C SER A 29 -13.40 4.97 -19.18
N SER A 30 -14.11 5.85 -18.46
CA SER A 30 -14.06 5.90 -17.00
C SER A 30 -14.51 4.60 -16.34
N GLN A 31 -15.53 3.93 -16.88
CA GLN A 31 -15.98 2.63 -16.37
C GLN A 31 -14.96 1.52 -16.64
N CYS A 32 -14.33 1.50 -17.82
CA CYS A 32 -13.26 0.56 -18.14
C CYS A 32 -12.04 0.78 -17.23
N ASP A 33 -11.61 2.03 -17.04
CA ASP A 33 -10.49 2.38 -16.17
C ASP A 33 -10.77 1.99 -14.72
N THR A 34 -12.00 2.24 -14.25
CA THR A 34 -12.46 1.81 -12.92
C THR A 34 -12.40 0.30 -12.77
N LEU A 35 -12.85 -0.45 -13.79
CA LEU A 35 -12.84 -1.91 -13.74
C LEU A 35 -11.40 -2.47 -13.77
N ARG A 36 -10.50 -1.89 -14.58
CA ARG A 36 -9.06 -2.22 -14.57
C ARG A 36 -8.45 -1.96 -13.21
N GLU A 37 -8.77 -0.81 -12.59
CA GLU A 37 -8.29 -0.49 -11.24
C GLU A 37 -8.78 -1.52 -10.21
N ILE A 38 -10.04 -1.92 -10.25
CA ILE A 38 -10.58 -2.93 -9.34
C ILE A 38 -9.89 -4.28 -9.56
N LEU A 39 -9.87 -4.78 -10.79
CA LEU A 39 -9.36 -6.12 -11.07
C LEU A 39 -7.85 -6.18 -10.87
N TYR A 40 -7.09 -5.32 -11.53
CA TYR A 40 -5.64 -5.46 -11.63
C TYR A 40 -4.92 -4.84 -10.44
N ARG A 41 -5.40 -3.70 -9.93
CA ARG A 41 -4.74 -2.97 -8.83
C ARG A 41 -5.27 -3.31 -7.44
N HIS A 42 -6.58 -3.52 -7.29
CA HIS A 42 -7.18 -3.76 -5.97
C HIS A 42 -7.35 -5.25 -5.63
N LEU A 43 -7.60 -6.08 -6.64
CA LEU A 43 -7.75 -7.54 -6.47
C LEU A 43 -6.55 -8.32 -7.01
N SER A 44 -5.59 -7.66 -7.65
CA SER A 44 -4.40 -8.30 -8.25
C SER A 44 -4.73 -9.46 -9.18
N ILE A 45 -5.83 -9.34 -9.93
CA ILE A 45 -6.24 -10.33 -10.92
C ILE A 45 -5.29 -10.23 -12.10
N PRO A 46 -4.66 -11.34 -12.53
CA PRO A 46 -3.79 -11.34 -13.71
C PRO A 46 -4.60 -11.08 -15.00
N GLN A 47 -3.98 -10.44 -16.00
CA GLN A 47 -4.65 -10.14 -17.28
C GLN A 47 -5.06 -11.41 -18.03
N GLU A 48 -4.38 -12.52 -17.78
CA GLU A 48 -4.70 -13.84 -18.31
C GLU A 48 -6.08 -14.33 -17.87
N ALA A 49 -6.55 -13.92 -16.68
CA ALA A 49 -7.88 -14.28 -16.19
C ALA A 49 -8.96 -13.40 -16.81
N VAL A 50 -8.67 -12.10 -16.96
CA VAL A 50 -9.59 -11.12 -17.53
C VAL A 50 -8.79 -10.12 -18.36
N ASP A 51 -8.96 -10.17 -19.68
CA ASP A 51 -8.36 -9.22 -20.61
C ASP A 51 -9.37 -8.10 -20.89
N LEU A 52 -9.13 -6.96 -20.22
CA LEU A 52 -9.92 -5.74 -20.41
C LEU A 52 -9.32 -4.90 -21.53
N PRO A 53 -10.11 -4.52 -22.54
CA PRO A 53 -9.60 -3.68 -23.61
C PRO A 53 -9.19 -2.29 -23.09
N TYR A 54 -8.16 -1.73 -23.71
CA TYR A 54 -7.67 -0.39 -23.41
C TYR A 54 -8.39 0.66 -24.28
N TRP A 55 -8.74 1.80 -23.69
CA TRP A 55 -9.31 2.92 -24.43
C TRP A 55 -8.18 3.79 -25.02
N GLU A 56 -8.07 3.87 -26.35
CA GLU A 56 -7.04 4.66 -27.03
C GLU A 56 -7.56 6.06 -27.41
N GLY A 57 -8.00 6.83 -26.41
CA GLY A 57 -8.52 8.18 -26.61
C GLY A 57 -9.60 8.23 -27.69
N THR A 58 -9.48 9.16 -28.65
CA THR A 58 -10.45 9.36 -29.73
C THR A 58 -10.56 8.19 -30.72
N LYS A 59 -9.65 7.21 -30.67
CA LYS A 59 -9.70 6.02 -31.52
C LYS A 59 -10.62 4.92 -30.96
N GLY A 60 -11.20 5.12 -29.76
CA GLY A 60 -12.02 4.15 -29.08
C GLY A 60 -11.21 2.97 -28.53
N LEU A 61 -11.84 1.80 -28.37
CA LEU A 61 -11.16 0.59 -27.88
C LEU A 61 -10.05 0.15 -28.85
N LYS A 62 -8.81 0.06 -28.34
CA LYS A 62 -7.60 -0.32 -29.10
C LYS A 62 -7.74 -1.68 -29.80
N HIS A 63 -8.50 -2.58 -29.17
CA HIS A 63 -8.90 -3.87 -29.73
C HIS A 63 -10.43 -3.96 -29.69
N ARG A 64 -11.07 -3.96 -30.88
CA ARG A 64 -12.53 -4.14 -31.02
C ARG A 64 -12.97 -5.56 -30.67
N ASP A 65 -12.04 -6.50 -30.60
CA ASP A 65 -12.31 -7.91 -30.43
C ASP A 65 -12.36 -8.26 -28.94
N ARG A 66 -13.59 -8.18 -28.41
CA ARG A 66 -14.15 -8.92 -27.27
C ARG A 66 -13.36 -8.89 -25.95
N PHE A 67 -14.01 -8.36 -24.92
CA PHE A 67 -13.77 -8.73 -23.53
C PHE A 67 -13.60 -10.25 -23.41
N HIS A 68 -12.38 -10.70 -23.08
CA HIS A 68 -12.09 -12.10 -22.85
C HIS A 68 -11.98 -12.32 -21.34
N TYR A 69 -12.76 -13.25 -20.81
CA TYR A 69 -12.64 -13.67 -19.43
C TYR A 69 -12.72 -15.19 -19.37
N ASP A 70 -11.77 -15.78 -18.65
CA ASP A 70 -11.82 -17.19 -18.29
C ASP A 70 -12.49 -17.28 -16.91
N SER A 71 -13.70 -17.81 -16.87
CA SER A 71 -14.49 -17.88 -15.63
C SER A 71 -13.87 -18.78 -14.57
N GLU A 72 -13.24 -19.89 -14.97
CA GLU A 72 -12.62 -20.81 -14.02
C GLU A 72 -11.33 -20.22 -13.49
N ARG A 73 -10.50 -19.65 -14.37
CA ARG A 73 -9.27 -18.99 -13.95
C ARG A 73 -9.55 -17.78 -13.05
N LEU A 74 -10.54 -16.96 -13.39
CA LEU A 74 -10.95 -15.84 -12.54
C LEU A 74 -11.43 -16.32 -11.16
N ARG A 75 -12.19 -17.42 -11.09
CA ARG A 75 -12.62 -18.01 -9.82
C ARG A 75 -11.42 -18.48 -9.00
N GLU A 76 -10.49 -19.23 -9.60
CA GLU A 76 -9.27 -19.68 -8.94
C GLU A 76 -8.43 -18.53 -8.41
N GLU A 77 -8.27 -17.46 -9.19
CA GLU A 77 -7.53 -16.28 -8.75
C GLU A 77 -8.27 -15.54 -7.63
N LEU A 78 -9.59 -15.37 -7.72
CA LEU A 78 -10.38 -14.79 -6.63
C LEU A 78 -10.27 -15.60 -5.33
N GLU A 79 -10.30 -16.93 -5.39
CA GLU A 79 -10.11 -17.82 -4.22
C GLU A 79 -8.71 -17.68 -3.60
N LYS A 80 -7.68 -17.35 -4.38
CA LYS A 80 -6.33 -17.06 -3.88
C LYS A 80 -6.19 -15.65 -3.29
N ARG A 81 -6.99 -14.68 -3.75
CA ARG A 81 -6.85 -13.26 -3.40
C ARG A 81 -7.86 -12.76 -2.39
N VAL A 82 -9.02 -13.40 -2.28
CA VAL A 82 -10.12 -12.96 -1.42
C VAL A 82 -10.48 -14.08 -0.46
N PHE A 83 -10.06 -13.92 0.79
CA PHE A 83 -10.36 -14.88 1.85
C PHE A 83 -11.63 -14.46 2.57
N GLY A 84 -12.70 -15.23 2.37
CA GLY A 84 -13.94 -15.07 3.12
C GLY A 84 -13.78 -15.47 4.59
N ILE A 85 -14.77 -15.13 5.41
CA ILE A 85 -14.76 -15.41 6.85
C ILE A 85 -15.66 -16.61 7.17
N GLY A 86 -15.14 -17.54 7.99
CA GLY A 86 -15.86 -18.74 8.44
C GLY A 86 -15.98 -19.84 7.37
N GLU A 87 -16.65 -20.94 7.70
CA GLU A 87 -16.81 -22.11 6.81
C GLU A 87 -17.56 -21.81 5.51
N GLN A 88 -18.37 -20.75 5.49
CA GLN A 88 -19.14 -20.32 4.33
C GLN A 88 -18.44 -19.24 3.49
N GLU A 89 -17.21 -18.86 3.88
CA GLU A 89 -16.39 -17.85 3.19
C GLU A 89 -17.15 -16.55 2.87
N THR A 90 -17.80 -16.00 3.89
CA THR A 90 -18.66 -14.82 3.70
C THR A 90 -17.87 -13.51 3.64
N PHE A 91 -18.46 -12.49 3.01
CA PHE A 91 -17.88 -11.14 2.93
C PHE A 91 -17.74 -10.47 4.31
N LEU A 92 -18.67 -10.76 5.23
CA LEU A 92 -18.57 -10.40 6.65
C LEU A 92 -18.75 -11.66 7.48
N GLY A 93 -17.97 -11.79 8.55
CA GLY A 93 -18.15 -12.87 9.51
C GLY A 93 -17.76 -12.48 10.92
N LEU A 94 -18.25 -13.24 11.89
CA LEU A 94 -17.97 -13.01 13.29
C LEU A 94 -16.77 -13.86 13.71
N ILE A 95 -15.77 -13.22 14.28
CA ILE A 95 -14.61 -13.89 14.87
C ILE A 95 -14.77 -13.91 16.38
N VAL A 96 -14.55 -15.07 16.98
CA VAL A 96 -14.62 -15.26 18.43
C VAL A 96 -13.20 -15.47 18.96
N ALA A 97 -12.74 -14.55 19.81
CA ALA A 97 -11.51 -14.75 20.56
C ALA A 97 -11.84 -15.58 21.81
N ASP A 98 -11.44 -16.85 21.81
CA ASP A 98 -11.74 -17.73 22.94
C ASP A 98 -10.95 -17.28 24.20
N PRO A 99 -11.59 -17.28 25.39
CA PRO A 99 -10.92 -16.81 26.61
C PRO A 99 -9.60 -17.51 26.95
N PRO A 100 -9.45 -18.85 26.78
CA PRO A 100 -8.17 -19.53 27.00
C PRO A 100 -7.04 -19.02 26.09
N THR A 101 -7.33 -18.83 24.81
CA THR A 101 -6.35 -18.25 23.86
C THR A 101 -6.00 -16.82 24.24
N LEU A 102 -6.96 -16.01 24.68
CA LEU A 102 -6.69 -14.64 25.16
C LEU A 102 -5.79 -14.63 26.41
N GLU A 103 -5.97 -15.57 27.33
CA GLU A 103 -5.12 -15.68 28.51
C GLU A 103 -3.70 -16.12 28.14
N LEU A 104 -3.56 -17.14 27.29
CA LEU A 104 -2.26 -17.59 26.77
C LEU A 104 -1.55 -16.46 26.02
N ALA A 105 -2.29 -15.75 25.17
CA ALA A 105 -1.85 -14.57 24.45
C ALA A 105 -1.26 -13.51 25.39
N ALA A 106 -1.97 -13.15 26.47
CA ALA A 106 -1.50 -12.17 27.44
C ALA A 106 -0.21 -12.60 28.14
N GLN A 107 -0.05 -13.90 28.41
CA GLN A 107 1.13 -14.46 29.05
C GLN A 107 2.38 -14.45 28.16
N GLU A 108 2.21 -14.68 26.85
CA GLU A 108 3.34 -14.95 25.95
C GLU A 108 3.62 -13.85 24.93
N MET A 109 2.61 -13.10 24.48
CA MET A 109 2.77 -12.17 23.37
C MET A 109 3.41 -10.85 23.79
N ILE A 110 4.46 -10.49 23.06
CA ILE A 110 5.04 -9.15 23.06
C ILE A 110 4.41 -8.40 21.90
N ILE A 111 3.82 -7.24 22.19
CA ILE A 111 3.17 -6.39 21.20
C ILE A 111 3.92 -5.08 21.17
N SER A 112 4.24 -4.59 19.98
CA SER A 112 4.82 -3.27 19.79
C SER A 112 3.95 -2.43 18.88
N GLY A 113 3.94 -1.12 19.10
CA GLY A 113 3.34 -0.16 18.18
C GLY A 113 4.31 0.96 17.87
N SER A 114 4.38 1.38 16.60
CA SER A 114 5.21 2.51 16.17
C SER A 114 4.39 3.67 15.65
N ASP A 115 4.94 4.87 15.84
CA ASP A 115 4.38 6.11 15.35
C ASP A 115 5.50 6.95 14.71
N GLY A 116 5.23 7.45 13.50
CA GLY A 116 6.10 8.32 12.73
C GLY A 116 5.64 9.77 12.89
N SER A 117 6.54 10.63 13.33
CA SER A 117 6.27 12.06 13.49
C SER A 117 7.07 12.89 12.51
N PHE A 118 6.39 13.89 11.94
CA PHE A 118 6.94 14.90 11.06
C PHE A 118 6.92 16.25 11.79
N HIS A 119 8.08 16.87 11.99
CA HIS A 119 8.20 18.19 12.60
C HIS A 119 8.88 19.16 11.62
N ALA A 120 8.20 20.25 11.27
CA ALA A 120 8.80 21.35 10.51
C ALA A 120 9.23 22.46 11.47
N GLY A 121 10.47 22.92 11.34
CA GLY A 121 11.00 24.11 11.99
C GLY A 121 11.49 25.12 10.95
N THR A 122 11.49 26.40 11.28
CA THR A 122 12.10 27.43 10.43
C THR A 122 13.48 27.76 10.96
N LEU A 123 14.51 27.54 10.14
CA LEU A 123 15.87 27.99 10.42
C LEU A 123 16.09 29.35 9.73
N GLY A 124 16.14 30.41 10.52
CA GLY A 124 16.57 31.72 10.03
C GLY A 124 18.08 31.84 10.12
N ILE A 125 18.78 31.93 9.00
CA ILE A 125 20.22 32.22 8.99
C ILE A 125 20.36 33.73 8.88
N ARG A 126 20.55 34.39 10.03
CA ARG A 126 20.94 35.81 10.03
C ARG A 126 22.42 35.92 9.72
N THR A 127 22.75 36.27 8.48
CA THR A 127 24.11 36.71 8.14
C THR A 127 24.37 38.07 8.79
N ALA A 128 25.62 38.32 9.19
CA ALA A 128 25.99 39.58 9.83
C ALA A 128 25.60 40.77 8.93
N GLN A 129 24.88 41.74 9.51
CA GLN A 129 24.28 42.91 8.86
C GLN A 129 25.13 43.46 7.70
N GLY A 130 24.62 43.35 6.47
CA GLY A 130 25.13 44.15 5.35
C GLY A 130 24.95 43.57 3.96
N TYR A 131 24.79 42.25 3.80
CA TYR A 131 24.68 41.63 2.48
C TYR A 131 23.72 40.44 2.51
N VAL A 132 22.71 40.51 1.63
CA VAL A 132 21.71 39.48 1.30
C VAL A 132 20.46 39.47 2.20
N GLU A 133 19.31 39.32 1.55
CA GLU A 133 17.96 39.20 2.13
C GLU A 133 17.95 38.13 3.24
N ASP A 134 17.12 38.32 4.27
CA ASP A 134 16.93 37.34 5.34
C ASP A 134 16.43 36.01 4.73
N GLU A 135 17.33 35.06 4.49
CA GLU A 135 16.96 33.73 4.01
C GLU A 135 16.52 32.86 5.19
N SER A 136 15.21 32.60 5.24
CA SER A 136 14.61 31.62 6.15
C SER A 136 14.35 30.32 5.40
N TYR A 137 14.92 29.22 5.86
CA TYR A 137 14.71 27.91 5.27
C TYR A 137 13.82 27.06 6.19
N VAL A 138 12.87 26.35 5.61
CA VAL A 138 12.11 25.32 6.33
C VAL A 138 12.99 24.07 6.44
N VAL A 139 13.20 23.61 7.66
CA VAL A 139 13.93 22.38 7.97
C VAL A 139 12.94 21.39 8.57
N THR A 140 12.89 20.21 7.98
CA THR A 140 12.08 19.10 8.41
C THR A 140 12.91 18.15 9.27
N PHE A 141 12.35 17.74 10.39
CA PHE A 141 12.86 16.70 11.28
C PHE A 141 11.86 15.53 11.31
N ASN A 142 12.28 14.41 10.76
CA ASN A 142 11.54 13.15 10.81
C ASN A 142 12.05 12.33 11.99
N ASN A 143 11.12 11.86 12.82
CA ASN A 143 11.43 10.95 13.91
C ASN A 143 10.41 9.82 13.94
N SER A 144 10.79 8.69 14.53
CA SER A 144 9.90 7.58 14.78
C SER A 144 10.22 6.97 16.13
N VAL A 145 9.17 6.53 16.81
CA VAL A 145 9.25 5.87 18.09
C VAL A 145 8.40 4.60 18.08
N ALA A 146 8.94 3.54 18.67
CA ALA A 146 8.24 2.30 18.93
C ALA A 146 8.08 2.09 20.44
N TYR A 147 6.85 1.82 20.85
CA TYR A 147 6.47 1.43 22.20
C TYR A 147 6.28 -0.08 22.24
N ILE A 148 6.94 -0.76 23.17
CA ILE A 148 6.86 -2.21 23.28
C ILE A 148 6.26 -2.59 24.63
N ARG A 149 5.15 -3.31 24.56
CA ARG A 149 4.48 -3.92 25.70
C ARG A 149 5.00 -5.34 25.90
N SER A 150 5.64 -5.53 27.04
CA SER A 150 6.07 -6.83 27.55
C SER A 150 4.88 -7.76 27.83
N SER A 151 5.07 -9.06 27.62
CA SER A 151 4.10 -10.08 28.02
C SER A 151 4.00 -10.20 29.54
N GLU A 152 2.89 -10.72 30.08
CA GLU A 152 2.72 -10.85 31.54
C GLU A 152 3.80 -11.74 32.16
N ARG A 153 4.23 -12.80 31.47
CA ARG A 153 5.31 -13.67 31.94
C ARG A 153 6.62 -12.88 32.10
N LEU A 154 6.94 -12.02 31.13
CA LEU A 154 8.13 -11.19 31.21
C LEU A 154 8.03 -10.17 32.34
N VAL A 155 6.84 -9.59 32.55
CA VAL A 155 6.56 -8.68 33.66
C VAL A 155 6.75 -9.37 35.01
N ARG A 156 6.32 -10.64 35.17
CA ARG A 156 6.55 -11.41 36.40
C ARG A 156 8.04 -11.70 36.64
N GLN A 157 8.82 -11.93 35.59
CA GLN A 157 10.24 -12.27 35.69
C GLN A 157 11.16 -11.06 35.89
N LYS A 158 10.89 -9.95 35.19
CA LYS A 158 11.77 -8.78 35.11
C LYS A 158 11.17 -7.50 35.72
N GLY A 159 9.95 -7.59 36.25
CA GLY A 159 9.15 -6.42 36.65
C GLY A 159 8.45 -5.74 35.46
N PRO A 160 7.53 -4.81 35.72
CA PRO A 160 6.87 -4.04 34.67
C PRO A 160 7.89 -3.16 33.94
N LYS A 161 8.23 -3.54 32.71
CA LYS A 161 9.07 -2.76 31.81
C LYS A 161 8.28 -2.35 30.58
N LYS A 162 8.23 -1.04 30.33
CA LYS A 162 7.82 -0.45 29.05
C LYS A 162 9.11 -0.15 28.31
N PHE A 163 9.33 -0.82 27.20
CA PHE A 163 10.52 -0.54 26.38
C PHE A 163 10.17 0.52 25.34
N LEU A 164 11.13 1.40 25.09
CA LEU A 164 11.01 2.46 24.11
C LEU A 164 12.21 2.38 23.17
N HIS A 165 11.96 2.37 21.88
CA HIS A 165 13.00 2.46 20.85
C HIS A 165 12.67 3.62 19.93
N SER A 166 13.68 4.37 19.47
CA SER A 166 13.49 5.44 18.49
C SER A 166 14.71 5.52 17.60
N ALA A 167 14.54 6.18 16.45
CA ALA A 167 15.69 6.64 15.70
C ALA A 167 16.55 7.55 16.61
N PRO A 168 17.86 7.29 16.75
CA PRO A 168 18.73 8.09 17.60
C PRO A 168 18.89 9.50 17.02
N VAL A 169 18.59 10.54 17.81
CA VAL A 169 18.83 11.94 17.45
C VAL A 169 20.11 12.41 18.15
N THR A 170 21.25 12.15 17.51
CA THR A 170 22.58 12.57 17.98
C THR A 170 23.32 13.24 16.84
N ARG A 171 24.34 14.05 17.14
CA ARG A 171 25.16 14.65 16.07
C ARG A 171 25.75 13.58 15.13
N GLN A 172 26.26 12.49 15.68
CA GLN A 172 26.82 11.40 14.90
C GLN A 172 25.80 10.76 13.97
N THR A 173 24.55 10.61 14.40
CA THR A 173 23.49 10.00 13.59
C THR A 173 22.91 10.96 12.56
N LEU A 174 22.94 12.27 12.83
CA LEU A 174 22.65 13.29 11.81
C LEU A 174 23.71 13.34 10.71
N ASP A 175 24.97 13.07 11.06
CA ASP A 175 26.10 13.02 10.13
C ASP A 175 26.24 11.63 9.46
N ASP A 176 25.48 10.62 9.90
CA ASP A 176 25.58 9.24 9.44
C ASP A 176 24.73 9.02 8.18
N PRO A 177 25.35 8.62 7.03
CA PRO A 177 24.64 8.32 5.79
C PRO A 177 23.63 7.17 5.90
N THR A 178 23.63 6.37 6.97
CA THR A 178 22.66 5.30 7.20
C THR A 178 21.33 5.80 7.79
N TYR A 179 21.30 7.05 8.28
CA TYR A 179 20.11 7.71 8.83
C TYR A 179 19.54 8.76 7.87
N LYS A 180 19.57 8.48 6.56
CA LYS A 180 18.96 9.34 5.52
C LYS A 180 17.50 9.64 5.86
N GLY A 181 17.05 10.83 5.47
CA GLY A 181 15.66 11.25 5.64
C GLY A 181 15.30 11.85 7.00
N MET A 182 16.18 11.79 8.01
CA MET A 182 15.90 12.34 9.35
C MET A 182 15.87 13.87 9.39
N VAL A 183 16.80 14.53 8.70
CA VAL A 183 16.82 15.99 8.58
C VAL A 183 16.85 16.37 7.11
N LEU A 184 15.88 17.18 6.69
CA LEU A 184 15.72 17.59 5.31
C LEU A 184 15.47 19.08 5.23
N ALA A 185 16.19 19.78 4.37
CA ALA A 185 15.91 21.18 4.04
C ALA A 185 16.03 21.37 2.52
N PRO A 186 15.24 22.25 1.89
CA PRO A 186 15.27 22.42 0.43
C PRO A 186 16.67 22.69 -0.12
N PHE A 187 17.47 23.50 0.58
CA PHE A 187 18.85 23.83 0.17
C PHE A 187 19.81 22.64 0.18
N MET A 188 19.49 21.55 0.88
CA MET A 188 20.30 20.32 0.85
C MET A 188 20.10 19.54 -0.46
N PHE A 189 19.04 19.85 -1.20
CA PHE A 189 18.63 19.13 -2.41
C PHE A 189 18.33 20.10 -3.57
N PRO A 190 19.31 20.93 -3.97
CA PRO A 190 19.09 21.97 -4.98
C PRO A 190 18.75 21.42 -6.38
N MET A 191 18.97 20.12 -6.60
CA MET A 191 18.64 19.43 -7.84
C MET A 191 17.16 18.98 -7.93
N LEU A 192 16.41 19.04 -6.83
CA LEU A 192 15.01 18.62 -6.80
C LEU A 192 14.10 19.82 -7.05
N THR A 193 13.02 19.59 -7.80
CA THR A 193 11.91 20.54 -7.87
C THR A 193 11.19 20.62 -6.51
N GLU A 194 10.44 21.71 -6.28
CA GLU A 194 9.65 21.87 -5.05
C GLU A 194 8.71 20.69 -4.81
N SER A 195 8.04 20.23 -5.88
CA SER A 195 7.17 19.05 -5.82
C SER A 195 7.94 17.78 -5.44
N GLU A 196 9.09 17.50 -6.06
CA GLU A 196 9.92 16.33 -5.73
C GLU A 196 10.44 16.39 -4.29
N TYR A 197 10.81 17.58 -3.81
CA TYR A 197 11.22 17.77 -2.43
C TYR A 197 10.06 17.47 -1.45
N GLU A 198 8.85 17.95 -1.71
CA GLU A 198 7.69 17.65 -0.87
C GLU A 198 7.39 16.15 -0.81
N HIS A 199 7.43 15.47 -1.96
CA HIS A 199 7.26 14.02 -2.05
C HIS A 199 8.37 13.29 -1.28
N MET A 200 9.63 13.67 -1.47
CA MET A 200 10.77 13.12 -0.74
C MET A 200 10.63 13.32 0.77
N ALA A 201 10.17 14.47 1.23
CA ALA A 201 10.01 14.75 2.66
C ALA A 201 8.98 13.84 3.31
N ARG A 202 7.87 13.55 2.62
CA ARG A 202 6.85 12.58 3.08
C ARG A 202 7.37 11.16 3.06
N ALA A 203 8.01 10.75 1.96
CA ALA A 203 8.61 9.43 1.82
C ALA A 203 9.69 9.16 2.88
N ALA A 204 10.50 10.17 3.21
CA ALA A 204 11.51 10.06 4.23
C ALA A 204 10.92 9.84 5.64
N SER A 205 9.79 10.46 5.96
CA SER A 205 9.08 10.20 7.22
C SER A 205 8.64 8.73 7.32
N ASP A 206 8.07 8.20 6.22
CA ASP A 206 7.68 6.80 6.09
C ASP A 206 8.88 5.86 6.31
N VAL A 207 10.01 6.14 5.65
CA VAL A 207 11.26 5.35 5.74
C VAL A 207 11.87 5.40 7.14
N VAL A 208 11.90 6.57 7.80
CA VAL A 208 12.39 6.69 9.18
C VAL A 208 11.56 5.82 10.13
N GLN A 209 10.24 5.77 9.94
CA GLN A 209 9.40 4.86 10.71
C GLN A 209 9.68 3.40 10.35
N MET A 210 9.79 3.05 9.07
CA MET A 210 10.12 1.68 8.64
C MET A 210 11.47 1.20 9.18
N ARG A 211 12.43 2.10 9.38
CA ARG A 211 13.73 1.76 9.99
C ARG A 211 13.58 1.33 11.44
N VAL A 212 12.84 2.09 12.24
CA VAL A 212 12.51 1.74 13.64
C VAL A 212 11.71 0.43 13.69
N ASP A 213 10.76 0.26 12.77
CA ASP A 213 9.95 -0.95 12.67
C ASP A 213 10.80 -2.17 12.34
N ASP A 214 11.67 -2.07 11.33
CA ASP A 214 12.64 -3.09 10.93
C ASP A 214 13.55 -3.50 12.11
N GLU A 215 14.11 -2.52 12.83
CA GLU A 215 14.99 -2.77 13.98
C GLU A 215 14.26 -3.48 15.12
N VAL A 216 13.04 -3.07 15.45
CA VAL A 216 12.23 -3.70 16.50
C VAL A 216 11.80 -5.10 16.07
N PHE A 217 11.30 -5.24 14.86
CA PHE A 217 10.75 -6.48 14.33
C PHE A 217 11.81 -7.58 14.20
N ASN A 218 13.02 -7.19 13.78
CA ASN A 218 14.19 -8.07 13.68
C ASN A 218 14.94 -8.26 15.01
N GLY A 219 14.50 -7.65 16.12
CA GLY A 219 15.13 -7.79 17.42
C GLY A 219 16.52 -7.16 17.53
N LYS A 220 16.82 -6.18 16.65
CA LYS A 220 18.04 -5.35 16.67
C LYS A 220 17.88 -4.15 17.60
N ALA A 221 16.64 -3.76 17.88
CA ALA A 221 16.31 -2.61 18.72
C ALA A 221 16.84 -2.72 20.15
N ARG A 222 17.23 -1.56 20.69
CA ARG A 222 17.64 -1.37 22.08
C ARG A 222 16.77 -0.33 22.75
N ASP A 223 16.49 -0.55 24.02
CA ASP A 223 15.76 0.39 24.86
C ASP A 223 16.55 1.68 25.03
N LEU A 224 15.91 2.82 24.76
CA LEU A 224 16.55 4.13 24.81
C LEU A 224 17.07 4.52 26.19
N THR A 225 16.42 4.03 27.26
CA THR A 225 16.77 4.43 28.63
C THR A 225 17.86 3.54 29.21
N THR A 226 17.77 2.24 28.95
CA THR A 226 18.59 1.22 29.62
C THR A 226 19.64 0.59 28.71
N GLY A 227 19.51 0.72 27.39
CA GLY A 227 20.37 0.05 26.40
C GLY A 227 20.13 -1.47 26.29
N GLU A 228 19.16 -2.02 27.04
CA GLU A 228 18.78 -3.44 26.99
C GLU A 228 18.27 -3.78 25.60
N GLN A 229 18.71 -4.92 25.06
CA GLN A 229 18.18 -5.42 23.79
C GLN A 229 16.71 -5.80 23.96
N ILE A 230 15.87 -5.25 23.09
CA ILE A 230 14.43 -5.49 23.10
C ILE A 230 14.16 -6.80 22.39
N MET A 231 13.36 -7.67 23.02
CA MET A 231 12.95 -8.92 22.40
C MET A 231 12.00 -8.64 21.23
N PRO A 232 12.13 -9.36 20.11
CA PRO A 232 11.31 -9.13 18.94
C PRO A 232 9.82 -9.40 19.25
N PRO A 233 8.90 -8.52 18.80
CA PRO A 233 7.48 -8.64 19.07
C PRO A 233 6.84 -9.79 18.28
N ARG A 234 5.77 -10.38 18.82
CA ARG A 234 4.89 -11.29 18.06
C ARG A 234 4.03 -10.51 17.06
N VAL A 235 3.59 -9.32 17.47
CA VAL A 235 2.79 -8.42 16.64
C VAL A 235 3.38 -7.01 16.73
N HIS A 236 3.70 -6.44 15.58
CA HIS A 236 4.12 -5.05 15.45
C HIS A 236 3.07 -4.27 14.66
N ILE A 237 2.55 -3.20 15.26
CA ILE A 237 1.48 -2.37 14.70
C ILE A 237 2.05 -0.99 14.36
N ARG A 238 2.19 -0.71 13.08
CA ARG A 238 2.57 0.60 12.55
C ARG A 238 1.33 1.50 12.46
N ASP A 239 1.42 2.74 12.96
CA ASP A 239 0.43 3.77 12.63
C ASP A 239 0.58 4.18 11.16
N GLY A 240 -0.43 3.89 10.34
CA GLY A 240 -0.39 4.10 8.90
C GLY A 240 -0.21 2.82 8.09
N THR A 241 0.06 3.01 6.79
CA THR A 241 0.24 1.93 5.81
C THR A 241 1.59 1.24 6.00
N ILE A 242 1.62 -0.06 5.80
CA ILE A 242 2.87 -0.85 5.71
C ILE A 242 3.36 -1.01 4.26
N THR A 243 2.49 -0.73 3.28
CA THR A 243 2.90 -0.60 1.90
C THR A 243 3.74 0.67 1.74
N PRO A 244 4.96 0.61 1.20
CA PRO A 244 5.80 1.78 0.96
C PRO A 244 5.06 2.84 0.15
N GLN A 245 5.16 4.10 0.57
CA GLN A 245 4.50 5.20 -0.12
C GLN A 245 5.01 5.32 -1.57
N GLU A 246 6.34 5.38 -1.75
CA GLU A 246 7.00 5.55 -3.05
C GLU A 246 7.44 4.24 -3.69
N ARG A 247 6.51 3.28 -3.76
CA ARG A 247 6.75 1.94 -4.32
C ARG A 247 6.82 1.86 -5.85
N GLY A 248 6.48 2.94 -6.56
CA GLY A 248 6.55 2.95 -8.03
C GLY A 248 7.98 2.74 -8.53
N PHE A 249 8.15 1.90 -9.55
CA PHE A 249 9.45 1.61 -10.15
C PHE A 249 10.09 2.87 -10.72
N ASN A 250 9.30 3.79 -11.27
CA ASN A 250 9.79 5.09 -11.73
C ASN A 250 10.41 5.95 -10.62
N HIS A 251 10.02 5.77 -9.35
CA HIS A 251 10.66 6.43 -8.21
C HIS A 251 11.90 5.65 -7.76
N TYR A 252 11.78 4.33 -7.67
CA TYR A 252 12.88 3.41 -7.34
C TYR A 252 14.08 3.55 -8.28
N ALA A 253 13.81 3.76 -9.58
CA ALA A 253 14.82 3.81 -10.63
C ALA A 253 15.60 5.13 -10.70
N GLN A 254 15.20 6.18 -9.96
CA GLN A 254 15.84 7.49 -10.06
C GLN A 254 17.24 7.50 -9.45
N MET A 255 18.19 8.19 -10.09
CA MET A 255 19.58 8.34 -9.64
C MET A 255 19.81 9.65 -8.87
N ASN A 256 18.87 9.98 -7.98
CA ASN A 256 18.90 11.18 -7.16
C ASN A 256 18.59 10.83 -5.68
N PRO A 257 18.69 11.79 -4.75
CA PRO A 257 18.38 11.55 -3.33
C PRO A 257 16.96 11.05 -3.07
N TYR A 258 16.00 11.37 -3.93
CA TYR A 258 14.64 10.86 -3.82
C TYR A 258 14.56 9.36 -4.13
N GLY A 259 15.22 8.91 -5.20
CA GLY A 259 15.34 7.49 -5.53
C GLY A 259 16.07 6.68 -4.45
N ASP A 260 17.05 7.28 -3.76
CA ASP A 260 17.71 6.67 -2.60
C ASP A 260 16.73 6.38 -1.45
N ILE A 261 15.83 7.32 -1.15
CA ILE A 261 14.81 7.15 -0.12
C ILE A 261 13.80 6.05 -0.53
N ALA A 262 13.35 6.04 -1.79
CA ALA A 262 12.48 5.00 -2.30
C ALA A 262 13.14 3.61 -2.19
N ARG A 263 14.41 3.48 -2.59
CA ARG A 263 15.19 2.24 -2.46
C ARG A 263 15.30 1.76 -1.02
N GLU A 264 15.54 2.66 -0.06
CA GLU A 264 15.61 2.28 1.36
C GLU A 264 14.27 1.73 1.85
N GLY A 265 13.14 2.37 1.54
CA GLY A 265 11.81 1.87 1.94
C GLY A 265 11.51 0.46 1.43
N ILE A 266 11.88 0.17 0.18
CA ILE A 266 11.76 -1.18 -0.41
C ILE A 266 12.70 -2.17 0.28
N ALA A 267 13.94 -1.79 0.56
CA ALA A 267 14.91 -2.65 1.24
C ALA A 267 14.45 -3.00 2.68
N ARG A 268 13.89 -2.05 3.43
CA ARG A 268 13.31 -2.31 4.76
C ARG A 268 12.11 -3.25 4.68
N SER A 269 11.24 -3.05 3.71
CA SER A 269 10.09 -3.94 3.47
C SER A 269 10.53 -5.37 3.17
N ARG A 270 11.55 -5.55 2.32
CA ARG A 270 12.18 -6.86 2.08
C ARG A 270 12.72 -7.47 3.37
N SER A 271 13.46 -6.71 4.18
CA SER A 271 14.05 -7.24 5.41
C SER A 271 12.98 -7.71 6.40
N ILE A 272 11.87 -6.98 6.52
CA ILE A 272 10.72 -7.37 7.34
C ILE A 272 10.06 -8.63 6.74
N LEU A 273 9.84 -8.69 5.43
CA LEU A 273 9.24 -9.86 4.77
C LEU A 273 10.09 -11.12 4.98
N GLN A 274 11.40 -11.04 4.77
CA GLN A 274 12.33 -12.15 5.02
C GLN A 274 12.24 -12.65 6.47
N ARG A 275 12.03 -11.74 7.43
CA ARG A 275 11.82 -12.10 8.82
C ARG A 275 10.51 -12.86 9.02
N ILE A 276 9.41 -12.42 8.40
CA ILE A 276 8.12 -13.09 8.45
C ILE A 276 8.24 -14.52 7.91
N VAL A 277 8.84 -14.67 6.72
CA VAL A 277 9.00 -15.97 6.05
C VAL A 277 9.91 -16.91 6.85
N SER A 278 11.00 -16.41 7.44
CA SER A 278 11.94 -17.23 8.22
C SER A 278 11.44 -17.61 9.62
N ALA A 279 10.48 -16.87 10.18
CA ALA A 279 9.97 -17.07 11.53
C ALA A 279 8.91 -18.19 11.67
N GLN A 280 9.01 -19.29 10.90
CA GLN A 280 7.96 -20.34 10.84
C GLN A 280 7.58 -20.96 12.19
N ARG A 281 8.54 -21.14 13.11
CA ARG A 281 8.26 -21.72 14.45
C ARG A 281 7.58 -20.75 15.40
N ASN A 282 7.69 -19.45 15.13
CA ASN A 282 7.11 -18.40 15.94
C ASN A 282 6.66 -17.26 15.00
N PRO A 283 5.54 -17.44 14.27
CA PRO A 283 5.10 -16.52 13.20
C PRO A 283 4.89 -15.10 13.72
N GLN A 284 5.59 -14.12 13.17
CA GLN A 284 5.46 -12.72 13.57
C GLN A 284 4.55 -11.98 12.58
N LEU A 285 3.76 -11.03 13.08
CA LEU A 285 2.85 -10.21 12.28
C LEU A 285 3.32 -8.76 12.24
N TYR A 286 3.55 -8.24 11.05
CA TYR A 286 3.78 -6.83 10.80
C TYR A 286 2.52 -6.21 10.21
N VAL A 287 1.96 -5.24 10.93
CA VAL A 287 0.58 -4.78 10.74
C VAL A 287 0.55 -3.26 10.54
N GLY A 288 -0.09 -2.79 9.48
CA GLY A 288 -0.45 -1.39 9.31
C GLY A 288 -1.84 -1.10 9.87
N CYS A 289 -1.99 0.03 10.56
CA CYS A 289 -3.26 0.52 11.06
C CYS A 289 -3.61 1.83 10.35
N VAL A 290 -4.39 1.75 9.27
CA VAL A 290 -4.66 2.88 8.38
C VAL A 290 -5.97 3.57 8.76
N LYS A 291 -5.85 4.70 9.47
CA LYS A 291 -7.00 5.50 9.95
C LYS A 291 -7.73 6.26 8.85
N SER A 292 -7.05 6.57 7.75
CA SER A 292 -7.62 7.24 6.59
C SER A 292 -7.09 6.60 5.32
N THR A 293 -7.99 6.19 4.43
CA THR A 293 -7.63 5.63 3.14
C THR A 293 -8.46 6.26 2.04
N GLN A 294 -7.83 6.46 0.89
CA GLN A 294 -8.53 6.81 -0.33
C GLN A 294 -8.99 5.58 -1.11
N LEU A 295 -8.70 4.36 -0.62
CA LEU A 295 -9.20 3.12 -1.21
C LEU A 295 -10.73 3.08 -1.12
N ARG A 296 -11.36 2.60 -2.20
CA ARG A 296 -12.81 2.50 -2.36
C ARG A 296 -13.25 1.11 -2.82
N LEU A 297 -12.51 0.08 -2.44
CA LEU A 297 -12.79 -1.28 -2.88
C LEU A 297 -14.06 -1.83 -2.22
N PHE A 298 -14.09 -1.82 -0.88
CA PHE A 298 -15.23 -2.32 -0.10
C PHE A 298 -16.48 -1.47 -0.33
N SER A 299 -16.32 -0.14 -0.43
CA SER A 299 -17.44 0.76 -0.72
C SER A 299 -18.06 0.47 -2.09
N ARG A 300 -17.24 0.23 -3.14
CA ARG A 300 -17.73 -0.19 -4.46
C ARG A 300 -18.52 -1.50 -4.38
N PHE A 301 -18.04 -2.51 -3.64
CA PHE A 301 -18.76 -3.78 -3.49
C PHE A 301 -20.08 -3.64 -2.73
N VAL A 302 -20.09 -2.91 -1.62
CA VAL A 302 -21.30 -2.67 -0.83
C VAL A 302 -22.33 -1.88 -1.64
N ASN A 303 -21.92 -0.82 -2.34
CA ASN A 303 -22.81 -0.04 -3.21
C ASN A 303 -23.37 -0.86 -4.37
N TRP A 304 -22.54 -1.72 -4.97
CA TRP A 304 -23.00 -2.66 -6.00
C TRP A 304 -24.03 -3.64 -5.44
N TYR A 305 -23.77 -4.23 -4.27
CA TYR A 305 -24.70 -5.14 -3.60
C TYR A 305 -26.05 -4.48 -3.25
N ILE A 306 -26.05 -3.22 -2.79
CA ILE A 306 -27.29 -2.48 -2.52
C ILE A 306 -28.10 -2.26 -3.81
N SER A 307 -27.43 -1.81 -4.88
CA SER A 307 -28.08 -1.44 -6.14
C SER A 307 -28.42 -2.60 -7.08
N LYS A 308 -27.79 -3.76 -6.91
CA LYS A 308 -27.98 -4.95 -7.78
C LYS A 308 -28.47 -6.19 -7.04
N GLY A 309 -28.42 -6.18 -5.71
CA GLY A 309 -28.76 -7.35 -4.91
C GLY A 309 -27.75 -8.49 -5.06
N SER A 310 -28.21 -9.70 -4.80
CA SER A 310 -27.38 -10.90 -4.82
C SER A 310 -28.09 -12.09 -5.41
N ARG A 311 -27.37 -13.20 -5.57
CA ARG A 311 -27.97 -14.47 -5.98
C ARG A 311 -29.08 -14.91 -5.02
N LEU A 312 -28.93 -14.64 -3.71
CA LEU A 312 -29.95 -14.94 -2.70
C LEU A 312 -31.21 -14.10 -2.88
N THR A 313 -31.06 -12.81 -3.21
CA THR A 313 -32.19 -11.93 -3.52
C THR A 313 -32.67 -12.05 -4.98
N ARG A 314 -32.09 -12.98 -5.76
CA ARG A 314 -32.33 -13.15 -7.21
C ARG A 314 -32.10 -11.86 -8.01
N GLY A 315 -31.07 -11.10 -7.64
CA GLY A 315 -30.71 -9.83 -8.27
C GLY A 315 -31.70 -8.71 -7.97
N LYS A 316 -32.55 -8.85 -6.95
CA LYS A 316 -33.40 -7.74 -6.49
C LYS A 316 -32.56 -6.78 -5.65
N PRO A 317 -32.51 -5.49 -6.02
CA PRO A 317 -31.82 -4.48 -5.24
C PRO A 317 -32.42 -4.37 -3.84
N ILE A 318 -31.59 -3.99 -2.87
CA ILE A 318 -32.04 -3.59 -1.53
C ILE A 318 -32.70 -2.21 -1.61
N GLU A 319 -32.06 -1.29 -2.33
CA GLU A 319 -32.57 0.05 -2.60
C GLU A 319 -32.51 0.30 -4.12
N PRO A 320 -33.64 0.17 -4.85
CA PRO A 320 -33.69 0.35 -6.30
C PRO A 320 -33.24 1.73 -6.78
N GLU A 321 -33.42 2.78 -5.95
CA GLU A 321 -33.08 4.16 -6.29
C GLU A 321 -31.66 4.56 -5.81
N TRP A 322 -30.84 3.58 -5.41
CA TRP A 322 -29.49 3.84 -4.91
C TRP A 322 -28.60 4.51 -5.97
N ASP A 323 -28.17 5.73 -5.69
CA ASP A 323 -27.29 6.50 -6.57
C ASP A 323 -25.84 6.00 -6.43
N VAL A 324 -25.47 5.05 -7.30
CA VAL A 324 -24.13 4.45 -7.34
C VAL A 324 -23.04 5.49 -7.68
N GLU A 325 -23.37 6.52 -8.47
CA GLU A 325 -22.40 7.56 -8.85
C GLU A 325 -22.02 8.41 -7.63
N ARG A 326 -23.02 8.86 -6.86
CA ARG A 326 -22.77 9.60 -5.61
C ARG A 326 -22.16 8.71 -4.53
N ALA A 327 -22.65 7.49 -4.40
CA ALA A 327 -22.16 6.57 -3.38
C ALA A 327 -20.71 6.11 -3.64
N GLY A 328 -20.24 6.16 -4.90
CA GLY A 328 -18.85 5.92 -5.28
C GLY A 328 -17.83 6.91 -4.71
N PHE A 329 -18.27 8.01 -4.08
CA PHE A 329 -17.40 8.95 -3.36
C PHE A 329 -17.18 8.57 -1.88
N ILE A 330 -17.93 7.62 -1.35
CA ILE A 330 -17.80 7.19 0.05
C ILE A 330 -16.54 6.32 0.20
N SER A 331 -15.72 6.62 1.20
CA SER A 331 -14.49 5.87 1.48
C SER A 331 -14.79 4.49 2.08
N ASP A 332 -13.86 3.55 1.92
CA ASP A 332 -13.99 2.23 2.57
C ASP A 332 -14.09 2.36 4.10
N VAL A 333 -13.32 3.27 4.71
CA VAL A 333 -13.37 3.52 6.15
C VAL A 333 -14.77 3.94 6.60
N ASP A 334 -15.42 4.85 5.87
CA ASP A 334 -16.74 5.34 6.27
C ASP A 334 -17.82 4.25 6.09
N VAL A 335 -17.82 3.54 4.96
CA VAL A 335 -18.77 2.43 4.73
C VAL A 335 -18.60 1.33 5.76
N MET A 336 -17.37 0.89 6.00
CA MET A 336 -17.09 -0.20 6.93
C MET A 336 -17.30 0.22 8.38
N THR A 337 -17.07 1.48 8.74
CA THR A 337 -17.40 2.00 10.07
C THR A 337 -18.90 1.90 10.33
N VAL A 338 -19.74 2.38 9.41
CA VAL A 338 -21.19 2.30 9.54
C VAL A 338 -21.68 0.86 9.59
N LEU A 339 -21.09 -0.01 8.77
CA LEU A 339 -21.50 -1.42 8.67
C LEU A 339 -21.12 -2.23 9.92
N LEU A 340 -19.90 -2.06 10.43
CA LEU A 340 -19.35 -2.87 11.53
C LEU A 340 -19.63 -2.31 12.92
N ALA A 341 -20.03 -1.03 13.02
CA ALA A 341 -20.40 -0.40 14.28
C ALA A 341 -21.92 -0.24 14.46
N ASN A 342 -22.72 -0.95 13.67
CA ASN A 342 -24.17 -0.96 13.81
C ASN A 342 -24.59 -1.67 15.11
N ASP A 343 -25.35 -0.99 15.96
CA ASP A 343 -25.84 -1.52 17.25
C ASP A 343 -26.74 -2.75 17.10
N ASP A 344 -27.49 -2.88 16.00
CA ASP A 344 -28.29 -4.07 15.69
C ASP A 344 -27.42 -5.31 15.45
N LEU A 345 -26.12 -5.10 15.17
CA LEU A 345 -25.12 -6.13 14.96
C LEU A 345 -24.11 -6.18 16.12
N ALA A 346 -24.39 -5.57 17.28
CA ALA A 346 -23.46 -5.48 18.39
C ALA A 346 -22.96 -6.89 18.82
N PRO A 347 -21.67 -7.19 18.65
CA PRO A 347 -21.16 -8.51 18.97
C PRO A 347 -21.08 -8.72 20.49
N GLY A 348 -21.19 -9.98 20.90
CA GLY A 348 -21.03 -10.39 22.30
C GLY A 348 -19.60 -10.14 22.82
N PRO A 349 -19.34 -10.37 24.11
CA PRO A 349 -17.99 -10.28 24.66
C PRO A 349 -17.01 -11.17 23.88
N ASN A 350 -15.82 -10.64 23.58
CA ASN A 350 -14.76 -11.31 22.79
C ASN A 350 -15.16 -11.71 21.36
N GLN A 351 -16.23 -11.12 20.82
CA GLN A 351 -16.65 -11.33 19.45
C GLN A 351 -16.41 -10.05 18.65
N PHE A 352 -15.94 -10.18 17.41
CA PHE A 352 -15.60 -9.06 16.54
C PHE A 352 -16.08 -9.35 15.13
N TRP A 353 -16.81 -8.42 14.53
CA TRP A 353 -17.12 -8.52 13.11
C TRP A 353 -15.88 -8.22 12.28
N MET A 354 -15.62 -9.03 11.26
CA MET A 354 -14.52 -8.85 10.33
C MET A 354 -15.03 -8.92 8.90
N SER A 355 -14.46 -8.10 8.01
CA SER A 355 -14.65 -8.26 6.57
C SER A 355 -13.84 -9.43 6.02
N CYS A 356 -14.09 -9.82 4.77
CA CYS A 356 -13.14 -10.63 4.03
C CYS A 356 -11.76 -9.96 3.98
N VAL A 357 -10.73 -10.76 3.73
CA VAL A 357 -9.36 -10.31 3.55
C VAL A 357 -9.07 -10.26 2.06
N VAL A 358 -8.59 -9.11 1.58
CA VAL A 358 -8.15 -8.93 0.19
C VAL A 358 -6.63 -8.85 0.16
N LEU A 359 -6.01 -9.84 -0.48
CA LEU A 359 -4.58 -9.93 -0.71
C LEU A 359 -4.20 -9.27 -2.02
N ARG A 360 -3.25 -8.34 -1.95
CA ARG A 360 -2.72 -7.59 -3.08
C ARG A 360 -1.24 -7.83 -3.24
N GLN A 361 -0.83 -8.27 -4.41
CA GLN A 361 0.59 -8.41 -4.74
C GLN A 361 1.28 -7.05 -4.81
N PHE A 362 2.55 -6.98 -4.44
CA PHE A 362 3.35 -5.76 -4.51
C PHE A 362 3.30 -5.18 -5.92
N ALA A 363 3.47 -5.99 -6.96
CA ALA A 363 3.37 -5.56 -8.37
C ALA A 363 2.05 -4.83 -8.70
N SER A 364 0.92 -5.31 -8.14
CA SER A 364 -0.38 -4.66 -8.32
C SER A 364 -0.48 -3.28 -7.68
N LEU A 365 0.41 -2.97 -6.74
CA LEU A 365 0.43 -1.71 -6.02
C LEU A 365 1.36 -0.69 -6.70
N THR A 366 2.18 -1.10 -7.66
CA THR A 366 3.15 -0.25 -8.38
C THR A 366 2.60 0.21 -9.73
N ASP A 367 3.45 0.83 -10.55
CA ASP A 367 3.23 1.11 -11.97
C ASP A 367 3.22 -0.15 -12.85
N PHE A 368 3.44 -1.34 -12.28
CA PHE A 368 3.36 -2.62 -12.99
C PHE A 368 2.02 -3.35 -12.80
N TYR A 369 1.01 -2.68 -12.24
CA TYR A 369 -0.25 -3.32 -11.88
C TYR A 369 -0.99 -3.96 -13.05
N ASP A 370 -0.76 -3.50 -14.28
CA ASP A 370 -1.36 -4.01 -15.51
C ASP A 370 -0.31 -4.55 -16.51
N ILE A 371 0.83 -5.01 -16.00
CA ILE A 371 1.83 -5.71 -16.81
C ILE A 371 1.46 -7.18 -16.96
N TRP A 372 1.43 -7.64 -18.20
CA TRP A 372 1.34 -9.06 -18.54
C TRP A 372 2.73 -9.63 -18.79
N LEU A 373 3.14 -10.62 -17.99
CA LEU A 373 4.44 -11.28 -18.13
C LEU A 373 4.40 -12.47 -19.11
N GLY A 374 3.25 -13.12 -19.28
CA GLY A 374 3.16 -14.37 -20.04
C GLY A 374 4.06 -15.45 -19.41
N ASP A 375 5.00 -15.98 -20.20
CA ASP A 375 5.98 -16.98 -19.73
C ASP A 375 7.27 -16.35 -19.14
N GLU A 376 7.36 -15.02 -19.11
CA GLU A 376 8.53 -14.26 -18.62
C GLU A 376 8.53 -14.20 -17.07
N THR A 377 9.71 -14.25 -16.43
CA THR A 377 9.84 -13.94 -15.00
C THR A 377 9.97 -12.43 -14.76
N TRP A 378 9.78 -11.96 -13.52
CA TRP A 378 10.07 -10.56 -13.19
C TRP A 378 11.53 -10.18 -13.46
N LEU A 379 12.47 -11.11 -13.23
CA LEU A 379 13.88 -10.89 -13.53
C LEU A 379 14.11 -10.68 -15.04
N ASP A 380 13.57 -11.57 -15.88
CA ASP A 380 13.67 -11.44 -17.34
C ASP A 380 13.10 -10.09 -17.83
N PHE A 381 11.95 -9.69 -17.28
CA PHE A 381 11.32 -8.41 -17.58
C PHE A 381 12.23 -7.22 -17.21
N LEU A 382 12.85 -7.26 -16.03
CA LEU A 382 13.75 -6.20 -15.57
C LEU A 382 15.07 -6.18 -16.34
N ILE A 383 15.64 -7.33 -16.73
CA ILE A 383 16.82 -7.42 -17.61
C ILE A 383 16.51 -6.79 -18.96
N ARG A 384 15.36 -7.12 -19.55
CA ARG A 384 14.93 -6.51 -20.82
C ARG A 384 14.78 -4.99 -20.70
N ARG A 385 14.24 -4.49 -19.59
CA ARG A 385 14.12 -3.05 -19.31
C ARG A 385 15.48 -2.38 -19.13
N ARG A 386 16.41 -3.03 -18.41
CA ARG A 386 17.82 -2.61 -18.29
C ARG A 386 18.49 -2.49 -19.66
N ASN A 387 18.41 -3.54 -20.47
CA ASN A 387 19.05 -3.57 -21.79
C ASN A 387 18.51 -2.48 -22.71
N ARG A 388 17.19 -2.22 -22.64
CA ARG A 388 16.57 -1.09 -23.34
C ARG A 388 17.12 0.26 -22.86
N ALA A 389 17.22 0.47 -21.56
CA ALA A 389 17.76 1.71 -21.01
C ALA A 389 19.24 1.94 -21.40
N LEU A 390 20.04 0.88 -21.46
CA LEU A 390 21.43 0.94 -21.94
C LEU A 390 21.50 1.30 -23.43
N LEU A 391 20.67 0.69 -24.27
CA LEU A 391 20.58 1.02 -25.69
C LEU A 391 20.13 2.46 -25.92
N ASP A 392 19.10 2.92 -25.20
CA ASP A 392 18.60 4.29 -25.29
C ASP A 392 19.71 5.29 -24.89
N TYR A 393 20.51 4.98 -23.87
CA TYR A 393 21.66 5.79 -23.47
C TYR A 393 22.79 5.79 -24.50
N GLU A 394 23.12 4.65 -25.09
CA GLU A 394 24.12 4.58 -26.17
C GLU A 394 23.70 5.41 -27.40
N GLN A 395 22.41 5.42 -27.71
CA GLN A 395 21.88 6.12 -28.88
C GLN A 395 21.66 7.62 -28.66
N TYR A 396 21.17 8.01 -27.49
CA TYR A 396 20.68 9.37 -27.22
C TYR A 396 21.44 10.10 -26.09
N GLY A 397 22.29 9.40 -25.33
CA GLY A 397 22.90 9.91 -24.11
C GLY A 397 21.90 10.07 -22.96
N GLY A 398 22.24 10.91 -21.98
CA GLY A 398 21.36 11.23 -20.83
C GLY A 398 21.86 10.66 -19.51
N GLU A 399 20.95 10.42 -18.56
CA GLU A 399 21.26 9.77 -17.29
C GLU A 399 20.73 8.34 -17.31
N LEU A 400 21.54 7.38 -16.86
CA LEU A 400 21.10 6.00 -16.72
C LEU A 400 20.26 5.82 -15.45
N PRO A 401 19.15 5.08 -15.51
CA PRO A 401 18.39 4.72 -14.31
C PRO A 401 19.16 3.69 -13.47
N TYR A 402 18.83 3.59 -12.18
CA TYR A 402 19.51 2.71 -11.20
C TYR A 402 19.64 1.26 -11.67
N HIS A 403 18.53 0.66 -12.13
CA HIS A 403 18.51 -0.73 -12.60
C HIS A 403 19.37 -0.99 -13.85
N ALA A 404 19.79 0.05 -14.57
CA ALA A 404 20.71 -0.06 -15.70
C ALA A 404 22.18 0.09 -15.28
N ILE A 405 22.46 0.66 -14.11
CA ILE A 405 23.81 0.90 -13.60
C ILE A 405 24.35 -0.31 -12.84
N ILE A 406 23.48 -1.01 -12.10
CA ILE A 406 23.87 -2.21 -11.37
C ILE A 406 24.12 -3.39 -12.32
N SER A 407 24.90 -4.38 -11.85
CA SER A 407 25.13 -5.60 -12.60
C SER A 407 23.87 -6.46 -12.69
N GLU A 408 23.83 -7.41 -13.62
CA GLU A 408 22.71 -8.37 -13.70
C GLU A 408 22.63 -9.25 -12.44
N ASP A 409 23.78 -9.59 -11.84
CA ASP A 409 23.84 -10.32 -10.57
C ASP A 409 23.27 -9.49 -9.42
N ASP A 410 23.59 -8.20 -9.34
CA ASP A 410 23.01 -7.29 -8.35
C ASP A 410 21.51 -7.08 -8.57
N LEU A 411 21.05 -7.07 -9.84
CA LEU A 411 19.63 -6.98 -10.19
C LEU A 411 18.86 -8.23 -9.76
N ALA A 412 19.47 -9.42 -9.88
CA ALA A 412 18.88 -10.69 -9.43
C ALA A 412 18.71 -10.74 -7.91
N GLU A 413 19.58 -10.05 -7.16
CA GLU A 413 19.50 -9.93 -5.71
C GLU A 413 18.83 -8.62 -5.25
N ASP A 414 18.25 -7.84 -6.16
CA ASP A 414 17.71 -6.53 -5.86
C ASP A 414 16.45 -6.60 -4.99
N SER A 415 16.27 -5.60 -4.12
CA SER A 415 15.14 -5.61 -3.18
C SER A 415 13.80 -5.40 -3.88
N TYR A 416 13.76 -4.68 -4.99
CA TYR A 416 12.54 -4.46 -5.76
C TYR A 416 12.08 -5.75 -6.43
N LEU A 417 13.00 -6.47 -7.08
CA LEU A 417 12.72 -7.78 -7.68
C LEU A 417 12.18 -8.75 -6.62
N TYR A 418 12.85 -8.86 -5.47
CA TYR A 418 12.39 -9.71 -4.38
C TYR A 418 10.95 -9.39 -3.95
N MET A 419 10.63 -8.10 -3.82
CA MET A 419 9.27 -7.67 -3.46
C MET A 419 8.25 -7.93 -4.58
N LEU A 420 8.62 -7.82 -5.86
CA LEU A 420 7.73 -8.16 -6.98
C LEU A 420 7.34 -9.63 -6.98
N GLU A 421 8.28 -10.50 -6.62
CA GLU A 421 8.10 -11.96 -6.64
C GLU A 421 7.42 -12.50 -5.39
N HIS A 422 7.67 -11.90 -4.22
CA HIS A 422 7.27 -12.48 -2.93
C HIS A 422 6.40 -11.56 -2.07
N GLY A 423 6.31 -10.26 -2.37
CA GLY A 423 5.64 -9.31 -1.51
C GLY A 423 4.13 -9.29 -1.68
N ASP A 424 3.38 -9.71 -0.66
CA ASP A 424 1.92 -9.64 -0.62
C ASP A 424 1.41 -8.78 0.54
N TYR A 425 0.33 -8.04 0.28
CA TYR A 425 -0.32 -7.14 1.24
C TYR A 425 -1.79 -7.52 1.41
N ALA A 426 -2.10 -8.18 2.52
CA ALA A 426 -3.46 -8.51 2.91
C ALA A 426 -4.13 -7.31 3.60
N SER A 427 -5.39 -7.02 3.28
CA SER A 427 -6.13 -5.90 3.86
C SER A 427 -7.56 -6.28 4.26
N PHE A 428 -8.02 -5.77 5.39
CA PHE A 428 -9.34 -6.08 5.95
C PHE A 428 -9.76 -5.05 7.02
N TYR A 429 -11.01 -5.14 7.45
CA TYR A 429 -11.58 -4.33 8.53
C TYR A 429 -12.07 -5.25 9.64
N ILE A 430 -11.89 -4.82 10.89
CA ILE A 430 -12.40 -5.51 12.07
C ILE A 430 -13.06 -4.50 13.01
N GLY A 431 -14.31 -4.79 13.42
CA GLY A 431 -15.10 -3.96 14.30
C GLY A 431 -14.70 -4.14 15.74
N HIS A 432 -14.12 -3.10 16.33
CA HIS A 432 -13.58 -3.12 17.70
C HIS A 432 -14.23 -2.13 18.67
N THR A 433 -15.19 -1.32 18.21
CA THR A 433 -15.61 -0.12 18.95
C THR A 433 -17.10 0.01 19.12
N ARG A 434 -17.50 0.12 20.39
CA ARG A 434 -18.77 0.65 20.87
C ARG A 434 -18.64 2.18 21.00
N GLY A 435 -19.69 2.96 20.73
CA GLY A 435 -19.72 4.43 20.94
C GLY A 435 -20.64 5.17 19.97
N GLU A 436 -21.15 6.34 20.36
CA GLU A 436 -22.03 7.18 19.53
C GLU A 436 -21.46 8.63 19.42
N PRO A 437 -21.04 9.08 18.22
CA PRO A 437 -20.89 8.29 16.99
C PRO A 437 -19.73 7.28 17.11
N PRO A 438 -19.78 6.16 16.37
CA PRO A 438 -18.72 5.17 16.41
C PRO A 438 -17.41 5.79 15.90
N PRO A 439 -16.27 5.56 16.58
CA PRO A 439 -14.98 6.01 16.08
C PRO A 439 -14.69 5.30 14.74
N LYS A 440 -14.01 6.01 13.83
CA LYS A 440 -13.66 5.46 12.52
C LYS A 440 -12.83 4.19 12.66
N ILE A 441 -13.29 3.11 12.04
CA ILE A 441 -12.57 1.83 12.04
C ILE A 441 -11.41 1.92 11.05
N PRO A 442 -10.16 1.70 11.49
CA PRO A 442 -9.01 1.66 10.61
C PRO A 442 -9.05 0.43 9.71
N ARG A 443 -8.45 0.55 8.54
CA ARG A 443 -8.10 -0.61 7.72
C ARG A 443 -6.83 -1.22 8.28
N TYR A 444 -6.85 -2.53 8.52
CA TYR A 444 -5.65 -3.27 8.87
C TYR A 444 -5.00 -3.82 7.60
N GLU A 445 -3.67 -3.78 7.56
CA GLU A 445 -2.87 -4.34 6.48
C GLU A 445 -1.79 -5.25 7.05
N PHE A 446 -1.53 -6.41 6.44
CA PHE A 446 -0.41 -7.27 6.80
C PHE A 446 0.50 -7.53 5.60
N LEU A 447 1.81 -7.57 5.87
CA LEU A 447 2.81 -8.03 4.91
C LEU A 447 2.94 -9.55 5.02
N CYS A 448 2.90 -10.24 3.89
CA CYS A 448 2.96 -11.69 3.78
C CYS A 448 3.63 -12.11 2.46
N SER A 449 3.79 -13.41 2.25
CA SER A 449 4.30 -14.07 1.04
C SER A 449 3.61 -15.41 0.86
#